data_AF-R6Y4M2-F1
#
_entry.id   AF-R6Y4M2-F1
#
_cell.length_a   1.000
_cell.length_b   1.000
_cell.length_c   1.000
_cell.angle_alpha   90.00
_cell.angle_beta   90.00
_cell.angle_gamma   90.00
#
_symmetry.space_group_name_H-M   'P 1'
#
loop_
_entity.id
_entity.type
_entity.pdbx_description
1 polymer ?
#
loop_
_entity_poly.entity_id
_entity_poly.type
_entity_poly.pdbx_seq_one_letter_code
_entity_poly.pdbx_strand_id
1 'polypeptide(L)'
;MSKLEKVEKAIEKGKEAALIKLAQDKDEEVRLAAIAGMGKIGKDDSFNFIVPDMLTNDDPKVRATAAEALGNMDNEHASAHLRYYLEREKDPTVIAAMRNAIAALNKGE
;
A
#
# COMPACT_ATOMS: atom_id res chain seq x y z
N MET A 1 9.00 17.15 -15.83
CA MET A 1 8.82 15.86 -15.14
C MET A 1 7.37 15.73 -14.71
N SER A 2 6.67 14.72 -15.22
CA SER A 2 5.29 14.40 -14.84
C SER A 2 5.23 13.98 -13.36
N LYS A 3 4.04 13.89 -12.78
CA LYS A 3 3.89 13.39 -11.40
C LYS A 3 4.20 11.89 -11.31
N LEU A 4 3.86 11.11 -12.33
CA LEU A 4 4.20 9.69 -12.40
C LEU A 4 5.72 9.47 -12.49
N GLU A 5 6.43 10.27 -13.30
CA GLU A 5 7.90 10.23 -13.33
C GLU A 5 8.52 10.59 -11.96
N LYS A 6 7.86 11.45 -11.17
CA LYS A 6 8.30 11.73 -9.79
C LYS A 6 8.07 10.53 -8.86
N VAL A 7 6.99 9.78 -9.04
CA VAL A 7 6.73 8.53 -8.30
C VAL A 7 7.83 7.53 -8.63
N GLU A 8 8.08 7.25 -9.91
CA GLU A 8 9.12 6.32 -10.36
C GLU A 8 10.49 6.69 -9.78
N LYS A 9 10.88 7.96 -9.90
CA LYS A 9 12.13 8.46 -9.35
C LYS A 9 12.20 8.39 -7.82
N ALA A 10 11.06 8.49 -7.13
CA ALA A 10 11.01 8.32 -5.68
C ALA A 10 11.19 6.84 -5.30
N ILE A 11 10.61 5.90 -6.05
CA ILE A 11 10.80 4.46 -5.88
C ILE A 11 12.28 4.10 -6.09
N GLU A 12 12.86 4.49 -7.22
CA GLU A 12 14.28 4.22 -7.56
C GLU A 12 15.25 4.72 -6.49
N LYS A 13 14.92 5.85 -5.86
CA LYS A 13 15.76 6.48 -4.83
C LYS A 13 15.36 6.08 -3.41
N GLY A 14 14.38 5.19 -3.24
CA GLY A 14 13.84 4.80 -1.95
C GLY A 14 13.36 5.98 -1.10
N LYS A 15 12.74 7.01 -1.70
CA LYS A 15 12.27 8.22 -1.01
C LYS A 15 10.83 8.08 -0.50
N GLU A 16 10.69 7.45 0.66
CA GLU A 16 9.45 7.27 1.42
C GLU A 16 8.67 8.57 1.61
N ALA A 17 9.31 9.65 2.06
CA ALA A 17 8.63 10.92 2.32
C ALA A 17 8.03 11.55 1.03
N ALA A 18 8.67 11.32 -0.12
CA ALA A 18 8.16 11.78 -1.39
C ALA A 18 6.94 10.96 -1.84
N LEU A 19 6.98 9.64 -1.63
CA LEU A 19 5.85 8.76 -1.93
C LEU A 19 4.65 9.04 -1.03
N ILE A 20 4.85 9.23 0.29
CA ILE A 20 3.79 9.60 1.22
C ILE A 20 3.08 10.89 0.77
N LYS A 21 3.85 11.88 0.33
CA LYS A 21 3.28 13.13 -0.22
C LYS A 21 2.49 12.90 -1.51
N LEU A 22 2.96 12.02 -2.39
CA LEU A 22 2.29 11.72 -3.67
C LEU A 22 1.05 10.83 -3.48
N ALA A 23 1.00 10.02 -2.42
CA ALA A 23 -0.17 9.24 -2.03
C ALA A 23 -1.38 10.10 -1.63
N GLN A 24 -1.16 11.40 -1.39
CA GLN A 24 -2.20 12.40 -1.11
C GLN A 24 -2.51 13.31 -2.31
N ASP A 25 -2.00 13.01 -3.50
CA ASP A 25 -2.24 13.83 -4.69
C ASP A 25 -3.72 13.83 -5.10
N LYS A 26 -4.18 14.87 -5.80
CA LYS A 26 -5.56 14.94 -6.30
C LYS A 26 -5.82 13.96 -7.44
N ASP A 27 -4.77 13.61 -8.18
CA ASP A 27 -4.81 12.66 -9.27
C ASP A 27 -4.83 11.21 -8.72
N GLU A 28 -5.86 10.45 -9.08
CA GLU A 28 -6.03 9.06 -8.63
C GLU A 28 -4.85 8.17 -9.05
N GLU A 29 -4.39 8.30 -10.29
CA GLU A 29 -3.31 7.46 -10.82
C GLU A 29 -2.01 7.73 -10.06
N VAL A 30 -1.73 8.99 -9.75
CA VAL A 30 -0.56 9.38 -8.94
C VAL A 30 -0.65 8.83 -7.53
N ARG A 31 -1.82 8.88 -6.88
CA ARG A 31 -2.00 8.33 -5.54
C ARG A 31 -1.74 6.83 -5.51
N LEU A 32 -2.39 6.07 -6.39
CA LEU A 32 -2.28 4.61 -6.44
C LEU A 32 -0.85 4.18 -6.77
N ALA A 33 -0.21 4.85 -7.73
CA ALA A 33 1.19 4.58 -8.08
C ALA A 33 2.14 4.83 -6.88
N ALA A 34 1.89 5.88 -6.10
CA ALA A 34 2.69 6.18 -4.92
C ALA A 34 2.51 5.12 -3.80
N ILE A 35 1.28 4.64 -3.57
CA ILE A 35 0.99 3.58 -2.60
C ILE A 35 1.63 2.25 -3.02
N ALA A 36 1.51 1.87 -4.28
CA ALA A 36 2.19 0.70 -4.81
C ALA A 36 3.73 0.83 -4.69
N GLY A 37 4.25 2.03 -4.96
CA GLY A 37 5.66 2.35 -4.78
C GLY A 37 6.16 2.19 -3.34
N MET A 38 5.33 2.58 -2.37
CA MET A 38 5.61 2.40 -0.95
C MET A 38 5.79 0.91 -0.58
N GLY A 39 4.95 0.03 -1.12
CA GLY A 39 5.11 -1.42 -0.97
C GLY A 39 6.45 -1.93 -1.53
N LYS A 40 6.83 -1.46 -2.73
CA LYS A 40 8.08 -1.86 -3.39
C LYS A 40 9.34 -1.46 -2.62
N ILE A 41 9.33 -0.30 -1.97
CA ILE A 41 10.51 0.16 -1.21
C ILE A 41 10.58 -0.43 0.21
N GLY A 42 9.48 -0.97 0.72
CA GLY A 42 9.46 -1.77 1.96
C GLY A 42 9.92 -1.05 3.23
N LYS A 43 9.81 0.29 3.30
CA LYS A 43 10.30 1.07 4.45
C LYS A 43 9.27 1.19 5.57
N ASP A 44 9.74 1.26 6.81
CA ASP A 44 8.89 1.39 8.01
C ASP A 44 7.95 2.59 7.96
N ASP A 45 8.42 3.77 7.52
CA ASP A 45 7.56 4.96 7.38
C ASP A 45 6.43 4.75 6.37
N SER A 46 6.68 3.94 5.32
CA SER A 46 5.64 3.58 4.35
C SER A 46 4.62 2.63 4.98
N PHE A 47 5.08 1.67 5.78
CA PHE A 47 4.19 0.79 6.55
C PHE A 47 3.33 1.58 7.53
N ASN A 48 3.95 2.48 8.31
CA ASN A 48 3.31 3.33 9.30
C ASN A 48 2.29 4.31 8.70
N PHE A 49 2.39 4.62 7.42
CA PHE A 49 1.40 5.41 6.69
C PHE A 49 0.29 4.54 6.08
N ILE A 50 0.63 3.40 5.46
CA ILE A 50 -0.34 2.55 4.77
C ILE A 50 -1.37 1.96 5.74
N VAL A 51 -0.92 1.46 6.90
CA VAL A 51 -1.76 0.74 7.86
C VAL A 51 -2.89 1.60 8.44
N PRO A 52 -2.64 2.81 8.99
CA PRO A 52 -3.71 3.62 9.56
C PRO A 52 -4.51 4.39 8.50
N ASP A 53 -3.87 4.92 7.44
CA ASP A 53 -4.51 5.89 6.55
C ASP A 53 -5.05 5.28 5.25
N MET A 54 -4.33 4.31 4.67
CA MET A 54 -4.67 3.80 3.33
C MET A 54 -5.57 2.56 3.39
N LEU A 55 -5.39 1.68 4.39
CA LEU A 55 -6.31 0.55 4.61
C LEU A 55 -7.70 0.98 5.12
N THR A 56 -7.84 2.20 5.63
CA THR A 56 -9.11 2.73 6.14
C THR A 56 -9.72 3.79 5.22
N ASN A 57 -9.11 4.04 4.06
CA ASN A 57 -9.55 5.07 3.13
C ASN A 57 -10.97 4.81 2.60
N ASP A 58 -11.72 5.87 2.35
CA ASP A 58 -13.09 5.76 1.80
C ASP A 58 -13.11 5.10 0.40
N ASP A 59 -12.05 5.31 -0.39
CA ASP A 59 -11.93 4.75 -1.74
C ASP A 59 -11.50 3.27 -1.69
N PRO A 60 -12.32 2.32 -2.18
CA PRO A 60 -11.95 0.91 -2.21
C PRO A 60 -10.73 0.62 -3.09
N LYS A 61 -10.43 1.42 -4.13
CA LYS A 61 -9.20 1.25 -4.91
C LYS A 61 -7.97 1.53 -4.07
N VAL A 62 -8.01 2.58 -3.26
CA VAL A 62 -6.92 2.92 -2.33
C VAL A 62 -6.71 1.80 -1.32
N ARG A 63 -7.80 1.27 -0.72
CA ARG A 63 -7.70 0.15 0.23
C ARG A 63 -7.15 -1.13 -0.42
N ALA A 64 -7.56 -1.45 -1.64
CA ALA A 64 -7.03 -2.60 -2.37
C ALA A 64 -5.54 -2.44 -2.69
N THR A 65 -5.12 -1.29 -3.21
CA THR A 65 -3.70 -1.00 -3.48
C THR A 65 -2.86 -0.97 -2.21
N ALA A 66 -3.41 -0.50 -1.09
CA ALA A 66 -2.78 -0.57 0.22
C ALA A 66 -2.55 -2.01 0.68
N ALA A 67 -3.55 -2.88 0.52
CA ALA A 67 -3.43 -4.29 0.84
C ALA A 67 -2.35 -4.99 0.00
N GLU A 68 -2.34 -4.73 -1.31
CA GLU A 68 -1.30 -5.23 -2.22
C GLU A 68 0.09 -4.71 -1.85
N ALA A 69 0.20 -3.42 -1.51
CA ALA A 69 1.46 -2.81 -1.08
C ALA A 69 2.01 -3.51 0.18
N LEU A 70 1.18 -3.75 1.20
CA LEU A 70 1.58 -4.48 2.41
C LEU A 70 1.98 -5.93 2.12
N GLY A 71 1.31 -6.60 1.18
CA GLY A 71 1.68 -7.95 0.77
C GLY A 71 3.04 -8.04 0.09
N ASN A 72 3.53 -6.92 -0.46
CA ASN A 72 4.86 -6.82 -1.06
C ASN A 72 5.93 -6.32 -0.07
N MET A 73 5.54 -5.89 1.13
CA MET A 73 6.50 -5.49 2.16
C MET A 73 7.01 -6.72 2.90
N ASP A 74 8.34 -6.83 3.06
CA ASP A 74 8.97 -7.81 3.94
C ASP A 74 8.84 -7.34 5.40
N ASN A 75 7.61 -7.31 5.92
CA ASN A 75 7.28 -6.85 7.25
C ASN A 75 6.42 -7.89 7.98
N GLU A 76 6.95 -8.44 9.07
CA GLU A 76 6.31 -9.52 9.85
C GLU A 76 4.94 -9.12 10.43
N HIS A 77 4.68 -7.83 10.61
CA HIS A 77 3.41 -7.33 11.16
C HIS A 77 2.33 -7.13 10.09
N ALA A 78 2.69 -7.10 8.80
CA ALA A 78 1.73 -6.86 7.71
C ALA A 78 0.59 -7.87 7.68
N SER A 79 0.90 -9.16 7.89
CA SER A 79 -0.09 -10.25 7.87
C SER A 79 -1.13 -10.10 9.00
N ALA A 80 -0.70 -9.66 10.18
CA ALA A 80 -1.58 -9.42 11.33
C ALA A 80 -2.53 -8.23 11.08
N HIS A 81 -2.01 -7.11 10.57
CA HIS A 81 -2.84 -5.94 10.25
C HIS A 81 -3.85 -6.25 9.13
N LEU A 82 -3.43 -6.92 8.06
CA LEU A 82 -4.34 -7.32 6.98
C LEU A 82 -5.48 -8.20 7.49
N ARG A 83 -5.21 -9.17 8.38
CA ARG A 83 -6.26 -9.99 9.01
C ARG A 83 -7.24 -9.16 9.83
N TYR A 84 -6.73 -8.23 10.65
CA TYR A 84 -7.57 -7.35 11.45
C TYR A 84 -8.55 -6.51 10.61
N TYR A 85 -8.07 -5.93 9.51
CA TYR A 85 -8.92 -5.12 8.62
C TYR A 85 -9.85 -5.98 7.74
N LEU A 86 -9.42 -7.18 7.34
CA LEU A 86 -10.23 -8.11 6.56
C LEU A 86 -11.55 -8.50 7.25
N GLU A 87 -11.57 -8.58 8.59
CA GLU A 87 -12.80 -8.86 9.36
C GLU A 87 -13.89 -7.79 9.21
N ARG A 88 -13.51 -6.58 8.79
CA ARG A 88 -14.38 -5.38 8.74
C ARG A 88 -14.64 -4.91 7.31
N GLU A 89 -13.85 -5.38 6.35
CA GLU A 89 -13.98 -5.01 4.95
C GLU A 89 -15.26 -5.62 4.35
N LYS A 90 -15.92 -4.85 3.49
CA LYS A 90 -17.17 -5.24 2.82
C LYS A 90 -17.04 -5.25 1.31
N ASP A 91 -16.08 -4.51 0.77
CA ASP A 91 -15.83 -4.48 -0.66
C ASP A 91 -15.17 -5.80 -1.11
N PRO A 92 -15.78 -6.54 -2.06
CA PRO A 92 -15.29 -7.85 -2.47
C PRO A 92 -13.92 -7.78 -3.16
N THR A 93 -13.61 -6.68 -3.85
CA THR A 93 -12.32 -6.45 -4.49
C THR A 93 -11.23 -6.27 -3.44
N VAL A 94 -11.51 -5.46 -2.42
CA VAL A 94 -10.57 -5.24 -1.30
C VAL A 94 -10.36 -6.52 -0.49
N ILE A 95 -11.43 -7.29 -0.23
CA ILE A 95 -11.34 -8.61 0.42
C ILE A 95 -10.40 -9.54 -0.36
N ALA A 96 -10.54 -9.59 -1.68
CA ALA A 96 -9.68 -10.42 -2.52
C ALA A 96 -8.21 -9.96 -2.45
N ALA A 97 -7.95 -8.66 -2.52
CA ALA A 97 -6.61 -8.09 -2.40
C ALA A 97 -5.96 -8.42 -1.04
N MET A 98 -6.68 -8.24 0.07
CA MET A 98 -6.19 -8.57 1.41
C MET A 98 -5.87 -10.06 1.56
N ARG A 99 -6.72 -10.96 1.04
CA ARG A 99 -6.47 -12.40 1.07
C ARG A 99 -5.24 -12.80 0.26
N ASN A 100 -5.07 -12.21 -0.92
CA ASN A 100 -3.91 -12.46 -1.76
C ASN A 100 -2.62 -11.97 -1.08
N ALA A 101 -2.66 -10.78 -0.47
CA ALA A 101 -1.54 -10.23 0.27
C ALA A 101 -1.16 -11.11 1.49
N ILE A 102 -2.13 -11.56 2.28
CA ILE A 102 -1.91 -12.50 3.39
C ILE A 102 -1.28 -13.80 2.88
N ALA A 103 -1.80 -14.35 1.77
CA ALA A 103 -1.27 -15.58 1.19
C ALA A 103 0.15 -15.41 0.61
N ALA A 104 0.52 -14.21 0.14
CA ALA A 104 1.87 -13.91 -0.31
C ALA A 104 2.86 -13.86 0.87
N LEU A 105 2.49 -13.19 1.96
CA LEU A 105 3.32 -13.06 3.16
C LEU A 105 3.61 -14.42 3.82
N ASN A 106 2.61 -15.31 3.89
CA ASN A 106 2.78 -16.64 4.48
C ASN A 106 3.66 -17.60 3.64
N LYS A 107 4.00 -17.27 2.39
CA LYS A 107 4.90 -18.07 1.55
C LYS A 107 6.38 -17.72 1.77
N GLY A 108 6.66 -16.62 2.46
CA GLY A 108 8.01 -16.17 2.78
C GLY A 108 8.53 -16.66 4.14
N GLU A 109 7.65 -17.26 4.96
CA GLU A 109 8.00 -17.96 6.21
C GLU A 109 8.53 -19.38 5.94
#